data_AF-A0A6B0V8N7-F1
#
_entry.id   AF-A0A6B0V8N7-F1
#
_cell.length_a   1.000
_cell.length_b   1.000
_cell.length_c   1.000
_cell.angle_alpha   90.00
_cell.angle_beta   90.00
_cell.angle_gamma   90.00
#
_symmetry.space_group_name_H-M   'P 1'
#
loop_
_entity.id
_entity.type
_entity.pdbx_description
1 polymer ?
#
loop_
_entity_poly.entity_id
_entity_poly.type
_entity_poly.pdbx_seq_one_letter_code
_entity_poly.pdbx_strand_id
1 'polypeptide(L)'
;DKLRIAPLPLMARSEEGHLAHRIYEKEPFRNHEENDADTLPEQQARTKRRTRAASMKHMPDLFLVEVHVMVDEHHYHVFDRREHLVTYLALTIALVNMRYEDTSGPNIQFLLTSIQKEEKFARTFPEYDIGWPDANRTYADASTTYKHLLKQYGKSPADITVAVTGLILADAYEGFTFDDARVQGQARIGGVCNVNYSILMVEDVPMSFGMVNLLPHELGHALGAPHDGKIYKWNTYLPPRNNCRKVSNTDHFIMHPSEPGNQKFSNCSKEHMTAFISTLSTSCFELKTKRNCTTEVKELPGVSINLTKNCQIAHPNFLEWKWEFTGNCRFQCCSRLSLNYDEVTCGVEHSLPDGAD
;
A
#
# COMPACT_ATOMS: atom_id res chain seq x y z
N ASP A 1 -15.27 -22.16 -11.30
CA ASP A 1 -14.39 -21.98 -12.46
C ASP A 1 -12.96 -21.74 -12.03
N LYS A 2 -12.06 -22.68 -12.31
CA LYS A 2 -10.65 -22.73 -11.84
C LYS A 2 -9.63 -22.33 -12.91
N LEU A 3 -10.10 -22.03 -14.13
CA LEU A 3 -9.24 -21.71 -15.27
C LEU A 3 -9.04 -20.20 -15.39
N ARG A 4 -7.78 -19.78 -15.53
CA ARG A 4 -7.39 -18.41 -15.81
C ARG A 4 -6.63 -18.34 -17.12
N ILE A 5 -6.70 -17.18 -17.77
CA ILE A 5 -6.06 -16.89 -19.05
C ILE A 5 -5.04 -15.79 -18.78
N ALA A 6 -3.77 -16.02 -19.12
CA ALA A 6 -2.72 -15.01 -19.05
C ALA A 6 -1.97 -14.91 -20.38
N PRO A 7 -1.55 -13.70 -20.81
CA PRO A 7 -0.71 -13.53 -21.99
C PRO A 7 0.67 -14.17 -21.78
N LEU A 8 1.24 -14.76 -22.84
CA LEU A 8 2.59 -15.31 -22.85
C LEU A 8 3.57 -14.22 -23.34
N PRO A 9 4.51 -13.72 -22.51
CA PRO A 9 5.37 -12.59 -22.89
C PRO A 9 6.48 -12.92 -23.90
N LEU A 10 6.74 -14.20 -24.17
CA LEU A 10 7.97 -14.66 -24.85
C LEU A 10 7.75 -15.15 -26.30
N MET A 11 6.64 -14.79 -26.97
CA MET A 11 6.44 -15.11 -28.39
C MET A 11 6.11 -13.88 -29.23
N ALA A 12 6.68 -13.82 -30.43
CA ALA A 12 6.38 -12.77 -31.41
C ALA A 12 4.89 -12.77 -31.79
N ARG A 13 4.34 -11.57 -32.00
CA ARG A 13 2.93 -11.37 -32.40
C ARG A 13 2.65 -12.07 -33.74
N SER A 14 1.46 -12.63 -33.92
CA SER A 14 1.02 -13.08 -35.25
C SER A 14 0.95 -11.89 -36.22
N GLU A 15 1.00 -12.13 -37.53
CA GLU A 15 0.86 -11.06 -38.54
C GLU A 15 -0.46 -10.27 -38.41
N GLU A 16 -1.45 -10.83 -37.71
CA GLU A 16 -2.76 -10.21 -37.41
C GLU A 16 -2.79 -9.47 -36.05
N GLY A 17 -1.68 -9.44 -35.30
CA GLY A 17 -1.53 -8.65 -34.07
C GLY A 17 -2.07 -9.31 -32.79
N HIS A 18 -2.39 -10.61 -32.81
CA HIS A 18 -2.91 -11.31 -31.64
C HIS A 18 -1.77 -11.83 -30.73
N LEU A 19 -1.92 -11.63 -29.41
CA LEU A 19 -1.03 -12.16 -28.39
C LEU A 19 -1.44 -13.59 -28.02
N ALA A 20 -0.48 -14.51 -27.94
CA ALA A 20 -0.73 -15.86 -27.47
C ALA A 20 -1.07 -15.84 -25.97
N HIS A 21 -2.12 -16.54 -25.57
CA HIS A 21 -2.54 -16.64 -24.17
C HIS A 21 -2.42 -18.10 -23.70
N ARG A 22 -1.90 -18.32 -22.51
CA ARG A 22 -1.96 -19.64 -21.85
C ARG A 22 -3.19 -19.72 -20.97
N ILE A 23 -3.90 -20.84 -21.07
CA ILE A 23 -4.95 -21.22 -20.11
C ILE A 23 -4.30 -22.13 -19.09
N TYR A 24 -4.38 -21.78 -17.81
CA TYR A 24 -3.86 -22.61 -16.73
C TYR A 24 -4.89 -22.75 -15.60
N GLU A 25 -4.87 -23.91 -14.97
CA GLU A 25 -5.67 -24.20 -13.80
C GLU A 25 -4.88 -23.81 -12.55
N LYS A 26 -5.36 -22.79 -11.82
CA LYS A 26 -4.78 -22.43 -10.53
C LYS A 26 -5.46 -23.30 -9.48
N GLU A 27 -4.71 -24.19 -8.82
CA GLU A 27 -5.21 -24.76 -7.57
C GLU A 27 -5.57 -23.60 -6.64
N PRO A 28 -6.71 -23.64 -5.94
CA PRO A 28 -7.06 -22.58 -5.03
C PRO A 28 -5.93 -22.50 -4.00
N PHE A 29 -5.12 -21.46 -4.11
CA PHE A 29 -4.39 -20.97 -2.97
C PHE A 29 -5.45 -20.85 -1.89
N ARG A 30 -5.29 -21.68 -0.85
CA ARG A 30 -6.01 -21.51 0.39
C ARG A 30 -5.72 -20.08 0.80
N ASN A 31 -6.66 -19.19 0.49
CA ASN A 31 -6.92 -18.07 1.35
C ASN A 31 -6.91 -18.71 2.74
N HIS A 32 -5.97 -18.31 3.60
CA HIS A 32 -6.34 -18.27 5.00
C HIS A 32 -7.45 -17.22 5.08
N GLU A 33 -8.65 -17.60 4.66
CA GLU A 33 -9.83 -17.43 5.49
C GLU A 33 -9.45 -18.08 6.83
N GLU A 34 -8.73 -17.33 7.66
CA GLU A 34 -9.03 -17.41 9.09
C GLU A 34 -10.54 -17.17 9.13
N ASN A 35 -11.26 -18.24 9.42
CA ASN A 35 -12.59 -18.15 9.95
C ASN A 35 -12.49 -17.34 11.25
N ASP A 36 -12.44 -16.00 11.15
CA ASP A 36 -12.81 -15.08 12.22
C ASP A 36 -14.34 -15.13 12.33
N ALA A 37 -14.84 -16.32 12.62
CA ALA A 37 -16.05 -16.52 13.40
C ALA A 37 -15.66 -16.45 14.88
N ASP A 38 -14.90 -15.43 15.27
CA ASP A 38 -14.76 -15.12 16.68
C ASP A 38 -16.02 -14.38 17.10
N THR A 39 -16.79 -15.09 17.90
CA THR A 39 -18.16 -14.75 18.26
C THR A 39 -18.10 -13.47 19.08
N LEU A 40 -18.69 -12.38 18.58
CA LEU A 40 -18.99 -11.21 19.40
C LEU A 40 -19.72 -11.68 20.68
N PRO A 41 -19.36 -11.19 21.88
CA PRO A 41 -20.08 -11.58 23.08
C PRO A 41 -21.55 -11.18 22.95
N GLU A 42 -22.43 -12.18 22.87
CA GLU A 42 -23.88 -12.03 22.96
C GLU A 42 -24.25 -11.53 24.37
N GLN A 43 -24.16 -10.21 24.59
CA GLN A 43 -24.87 -9.57 25.70
C GLN A 43 -26.33 -9.38 25.30
N GLN A 44 -27.12 -10.38 25.68
CA GLN A 44 -28.57 -10.46 25.83
C GLN A 44 -29.39 -9.18 25.51
N ALA A 45 -30.15 -9.30 24.42
CA ALA A 45 -31.52 -8.85 24.19
C ALA A 45 -32.22 -8.00 25.28
N ARG A 46 -32.54 -6.72 24.96
CA ARG A 46 -33.88 -6.08 25.07
C ARG A 46 -33.84 -4.55 24.91
N THR A 47 -33.44 -4.02 23.75
CA THR A 47 -33.66 -2.58 23.43
C THR A 47 -33.69 -2.31 21.92
N LYS A 48 -34.34 -3.18 21.15
CA LYS A 48 -34.38 -3.20 19.67
C LYS A 48 -35.14 -2.03 18.97
N ARG A 49 -35.28 -0.85 19.56
CA ARG A 49 -35.99 0.26 18.87
C ARG A 49 -35.48 1.69 19.09
N ARG A 50 -34.50 1.92 19.98
CA ARG A 50 -34.00 3.28 20.29
C ARG A 50 -32.61 3.64 19.75
N THR A 51 -31.85 2.71 19.19
CA THR A 51 -30.50 2.97 18.63
C THR A 51 -30.49 3.39 17.16
N ARG A 52 -31.66 3.42 16.51
CA ARG A 52 -31.86 3.58 15.05
C ARG A 52 -31.39 4.90 14.43
N ALA A 53 -31.06 5.89 15.26
CA ALA A 53 -30.56 7.21 14.84
C ALA A 53 -29.21 7.56 15.50
N ALA A 54 -28.63 6.68 16.30
CA ALA A 54 -27.44 6.98 17.09
C ALA A 54 -26.12 6.69 16.35
N SER A 55 -26.06 5.73 15.41
CA SER A 55 -24.78 5.36 14.78
C SER A 55 -24.30 6.35 13.69
N MET A 56 -25.22 6.96 12.92
CA MET A 56 -24.85 8.08 12.02
C MET A 56 -24.71 9.41 12.76
N LYS A 57 -25.20 9.53 14.00
CA LYS A 57 -25.11 10.79 14.77
C LYS A 57 -23.71 11.08 15.32
N HIS A 58 -22.82 10.09 15.36
CA HIS A 58 -21.47 10.22 15.93
C HIS A 58 -20.36 10.28 14.87
N MET A 59 -20.70 10.15 13.58
CA MET A 59 -19.70 10.27 12.52
C MET A 59 -19.39 11.77 12.29
N PRO A 60 -18.14 12.21 12.49
CA PRO A 60 -17.78 13.59 12.24
C PRO A 60 -17.73 13.87 10.73
N ASP A 61 -17.91 15.12 10.32
CA ASP A 61 -17.73 15.50 8.90
C ASP A 61 -16.26 15.37 8.46
N LEU A 62 -15.33 15.55 9.39
CA LEU A 62 -13.89 15.35 9.23
C LEU A 62 -13.40 14.25 10.17
N PHE A 63 -12.82 13.20 9.61
CA PHE A 63 -12.19 12.12 10.35
C PHE A 63 -10.67 12.25 10.26
N LEU A 64 -10.06 12.65 11.38
CA LEU A 64 -8.61 12.75 11.54
C LEU A 64 -8.08 11.42 12.07
N VAL A 65 -7.15 10.81 11.34
CA VAL A 65 -6.52 9.53 11.68
C VAL A 65 -5.08 9.77 12.10
N GLU A 66 -4.76 9.50 13.36
CA GLU A 66 -3.42 9.59 13.89
C GLU A 66 -2.55 8.42 13.40
N VAL A 67 -1.50 8.74 12.65
CA VAL A 67 -0.57 7.76 12.08
C VAL A 67 0.73 7.74 12.89
N HIS A 68 1.09 6.57 13.35
CA HIS A 68 2.43 6.25 13.82
C HIS A 68 3.21 5.60 12.68
N VAL A 69 4.36 6.15 12.30
CA VAL A 69 5.19 5.55 11.25
C VAL A 69 6.37 4.82 11.89
N MET A 70 6.55 3.56 11.50
CA MET A 70 7.69 2.74 11.87
C MET A 70 8.54 2.50 10.62
N VAL A 71 9.84 2.78 10.67
CA VAL A 71 10.76 2.61 9.54
C VAL A 71 11.88 1.62 9.89
N ASP A 72 12.22 0.73 8.97
CA ASP A 72 13.33 -0.23 9.15
C ASP A 72 14.70 0.35 8.83
N GLU A 73 15.75 -0.40 9.18
CA GLU A 73 17.15 -0.03 8.95
C GLU A 73 17.46 0.22 7.46
N HIS A 74 16.86 -0.55 6.56
CA HIS A 74 17.02 -0.37 5.12
C HIS A 74 16.40 0.93 4.62
N HIS A 75 15.37 1.45 5.29
CA HIS A 75 14.76 2.74 4.98
C HIS A 75 15.52 3.91 5.60
N TYR A 76 15.66 3.90 6.93
CA TYR A 76 16.10 5.10 7.65
C TYR A 76 17.60 5.41 7.51
N HIS A 77 18.44 4.44 7.15
CA HIS A 77 19.89 4.66 7.03
C HIS A 77 20.27 5.53 5.83
N VAL A 78 19.38 5.69 4.85
CA VAL A 78 19.61 6.56 3.69
C VAL A 78 19.57 8.04 4.06
N PHE A 79 18.95 8.39 5.21
CA PHE A 79 18.84 9.77 5.67
C PHE A 79 19.97 10.12 6.64
N ASP A 80 20.87 11.02 6.22
CA ASP A 80 21.98 11.51 7.05
C ASP A 80 21.53 12.21 8.34
N ARG A 81 20.34 12.81 8.30
CA ARG A 81 19.79 13.65 9.37
C ARG A 81 18.37 13.23 9.71
N ARG A 82 18.06 13.24 11.00
CA ARG A 82 16.71 12.92 11.51
C ARG A 82 15.67 13.86 10.89
N GLU A 83 16.00 15.13 10.73
CA GLU A 83 15.12 16.14 10.16
C GLU A 83 14.70 15.78 8.73
N HIS A 84 15.62 15.24 7.92
CA HIS A 84 15.31 14.86 6.54
C HIS A 84 14.32 13.70 6.48
N LEU A 85 14.48 12.68 7.33
CA LEU A 85 13.52 11.58 7.46
C LEU A 85 12.14 12.10 7.90
N VAL A 86 12.11 12.99 8.90
CA VAL A 86 10.86 13.57 9.41
C VAL A 86 10.16 14.38 8.32
N THR A 87 10.88 15.25 7.62
CA THR A 87 10.34 16.04 6.51
C THR A 87 9.85 15.14 5.38
N TYR A 88 10.61 14.11 5.01
CA TYR A 88 10.21 13.13 4.00
C TYR A 88 8.87 12.47 4.34
N LEU A 89 8.75 11.89 5.53
CA LEU A 89 7.52 11.21 5.96
C LEU A 89 6.35 12.18 6.14
N ALA A 90 6.59 13.41 6.63
CA ALA A 90 5.55 14.43 6.73
C ALA A 90 5.01 14.83 5.35
N LEU A 91 5.89 15.01 4.36
CA LEU A 91 5.51 15.27 2.98
C LEU A 91 4.77 14.08 2.36
N THR A 92 5.22 12.85 2.60
CA THR A 92 4.50 11.65 2.17
C THR A 92 3.06 11.66 2.67
N ILE A 93 2.83 11.95 3.96
CA ILE A 93 1.47 12.01 4.52
C ILE A 93 0.65 13.16 3.90
N ALA A 94 1.27 14.30 3.60
CA ALA A 94 0.60 15.38 2.88
C ALA A 94 0.16 14.96 1.46
N LEU A 95 1.04 14.26 0.73
CA LEU A 95 0.72 13.74 -0.61
C LEU A 95 -0.35 12.64 -0.55
N VAL A 96 -0.33 11.79 0.48
CA VAL A 96 -1.40 10.82 0.75
C VAL A 96 -2.72 11.55 1.02
N ASN A 97 -2.73 12.60 1.83
CA ASN A 97 -3.93 13.39 2.09
C ASN A 97 -4.55 13.95 0.81
N MET A 98 -3.73 14.39 -0.17
CA MET A 98 -4.23 14.81 -1.48
C MET A 98 -5.06 13.72 -2.18
N ARG A 99 -4.72 12.44 -1.98
CA ARG A 99 -5.42 11.30 -2.61
C ARG A 99 -6.76 10.98 -1.95
N TYR A 100 -6.96 11.51 -0.73
CA TYR A 100 -8.18 11.39 0.04
C TYR A 100 -9.05 12.66 0.00
N GLU A 101 -8.64 13.73 -0.71
CA GLU A 101 -9.39 14.99 -0.77
C GLU A 101 -10.83 14.82 -1.29
N ASP A 102 -11.05 13.89 -2.22
CA ASP A 102 -12.37 13.58 -2.78
C ASP A 102 -13.22 12.63 -1.89
N THR A 103 -12.75 12.34 -0.66
CA THR A 103 -13.58 11.67 0.34
C THR A 103 -14.53 12.65 1.02
N SER A 104 -15.79 12.21 1.19
CA SER A 104 -16.83 12.99 1.87
C SER A 104 -17.77 12.05 2.63
N GLY A 105 -18.29 12.55 3.75
CA GLY A 105 -19.13 11.76 4.66
C GLY A 105 -18.42 10.51 5.24
N PRO A 106 -17.23 10.60 5.85
CA PRO A 106 -16.49 11.81 6.21
C PRO A 106 -15.40 12.19 5.20
N ASN A 107 -14.89 13.42 5.29
CA ASN A 107 -13.58 13.77 4.74
C ASN A 107 -12.50 13.13 5.63
N ILE A 108 -11.55 12.43 5.03
CA ILE A 108 -10.53 11.67 5.74
C ILE A 108 -9.18 12.36 5.61
N GLN A 109 -8.51 12.59 6.72
CA GLN A 109 -7.15 13.13 6.73
C GLN A 109 -6.28 12.40 7.74
N PHE A 110 -5.03 12.20 7.38
CA PHE A 110 -4.01 11.53 8.19
C PHE A 110 -3.09 12.55 8.84
N LEU A 111 -2.79 12.32 10.11
CA LEU A 111 -1.91 13.14 10.93
C LEU A 111 -0.70 12.32 11.34
N LEU A 112 0.49 12.69 10.86
CA LEU A 112 1.72 12.10 11.35
C LEU A 112 1.96 12.52 12.80
N THR A 113 1.87 11.58 13.74
CA THR A 113 2.00 11.88 15.18
C THR A 113 3.36 11.51 15.75
N SER A 114 3.95 10.42 15.25
CA SER A 114 5.21 9.89 15.77
C SER A 114 5.91 9.02 14.74
N ILE A 115 7.24 8.98 14.83
CA ILE A 115 8.11 8.16 13.99
C ILE A 115 8.98 7.30 14.92
N GLN A 116 9.01 6.00 14.68
CA GLN A 116 9.89 5.04 15.34
C GLN A 116 10.85 4.45 14.31
N LYS A 117 12.15 4.47 14.64
CA LYS A 117 13.12 3.62 13.96
C LYS A 117 13.09 2.26 14.62
N GLU A 118 12.87 1.21 13.85
CA GLU A 118 12.79 -0.15 14.34
C GLU A 118 13.78 -1.02 13.58
N GLU A 119 14.75 -1.59 14.29
CA GLU A 119 15.72 -2.47 13.68
C GLU A 119 15.09 -3.84 13.40
N LYS A 120 15.34 -4.39 12.20
CA LYS A 120 15.13 -5.81 11.89
C LYS A 120 13.69 -6.33 12.06
N PHE A 121 12.67 -5.50 11.77
CA PHE A 121 11.31 -6.04 11.66
C PHE A 121 11.12 -6.86 10.37
N ALA A 122 11.82 -6.50 9.28
CA ALA A 122 11.77 -7.22 8.02
C ALA A 122 12.37 -8.64 8.16
N ARG A 123 11.63 -9.64 7.72
CA ARG A 123 12.07 -11.04 7.66
C ARG A 123 12.61 -11.28 6.27
N THR A 124 13.91 -11.47 6.15
CA THR A 124 14.58 -11.39 4.84
C THR A 124 14.90 -12.74 4.24
N PHE A 125 14.93 -12.81 2.92
CA PHE A 125 15.47 -13.95 2.16
C PHE A 125 16.24 -13.46 0.92
N PRO A 126 17.32 -14.16 0.53
CA PRO A 126 18.04 -13.88 -0.71
C PRO A 126 17.37 -14.59 -1.90
N GLU A 127 17.34 -13.94 -3.05
CA GLU A 127 16.90 -14.51 -4.33
C GLU A 127 17.48 -13.70 -5.50
N TYR A 128 17.40 -14.20 -6.73
CA TYR A 128 17.76 -13.43 -7.93
C TYR A 128 16.91 -12.15 -8.04
N ASP A 129 17.56 -11.04 -8.44
CA ASP A 129 16.90 -9.75 -8.60
C ASP A 129 15.94 -9.84 -9.79
N ILE A 130 14.72 -9.40 -9.52
CA ILE A 130 13.67 -9.49 -10.50
C ILE A 130 13.84 -8.36 -11.52
N GLY A 131 13.98 -8.76 -12.78
CA GLY A 131 14.37 -7.86 -13.87
C GLY A 131 15.87 -7.90 -14.16
N TRP A 132 16.69 -8.54 -13.30
CA TRP A 132 18.12 -8.76 -13.53
C TRP A 132 18.56 -10.16 -13.04
N PRO A 133 18.38 -11.20 -13.86
CA PRO A 133 18.59 -12.60 -13.47
C PRO A 133 20.02 -12.93 -12.98
N ASP A 134 21.02 -12.12 -13.31
CA ASP A 134 22.41 -12.35 -12.92
C ASP A 134 22.83 -11.61 -11.64
N ALA A 135 21.91 -10.89 -11.00
CA ALA A 135 22.15 -10.21 -9.72
C ALA A 135 21.38 -10.91 -8.61
N ASN A 136 21.97 -10.98 -7.41
CA ASN A 136 21.24 -11.39 -6.20
C ASN A 136 20.66 -10.15 -5.52
N ARG A 137 19.53 -10.32 -4.84
CA ARG A 137 18.87 -9.30 -4.04
C ARG A 137 18.36 -9.89 -2.74
N THR A 138 18.32 -9.05 -1.71
CA THR A 138 17.63 -9.37 -0.46
C THR A 138 16.22 -8.80 -0.52
N TYR A 139 15.22 -9.66 -0.30
CA TYR A 139 13.81 -9.32 -0.21
C TYR A 139 13.34 -9.38 1.24
N ALA A 140 12.27 -8.66 1.55
CA ALA A 140 11.49 -8.87 2.74
C ALA A 140 10.33 -9.85 2.41
N ASP A 141 10.30 -11.00 3.09
CA ASP A 141 9.19 -11.95 3.06
C ASP A 141 7.93 -11.26 3.58
N ALA A 142 7.02 -10.91 2.68
CA ALA A 142 5.86 -10.08 3.00
C ALA A 142 4.97 -10.75 4.04
N SER A 143 4.56 -12.00 3.80
CA SER A 143 3.71 -12.76 4.71
C SER A 143 4.34 -12.97 6.08
N THR A 144 5.62 -13.35 6.13
CA THR A 144 6.31 -13.62 7.40
C THR A 144 6.60 -12.33 8.17
N THR A 145 6.98 -11.26 7.46
CA THR A 145 7.19 -9.92 8.03
C THR A 145 5.89 -9.36 8.60
N TYR A 146 4.79 -9.42 7.85
CA TYR A 146 3.50 -8.91 8.32
C TYR A 146 2.99 -9.66 9.55
N LYS A 147 3.10 -10.99 9.58
CA LYS A 147 2.77 -11.79 10.79
C LYS A 147 3.62 -11.41 11.99
N HIS A 148 4.91 -11.13 11.77
CA HIS A 148 5.81 -10.69 12.83
C HIS A 148 5.41 -9.32 13.37
N LEU A 149 5.18 -8.35 12.48
CA LEU A 149 4.70 -7.01 12.81
C LEU A 149 3.37 -7.05 13.56
N LEU A 150 2.41 -7.86 13.09
CA LEU A 150 1.11 -8.00 13.74
C LEU A 150 1.25 -8.52 15.18
N LYS A 151 2.13 -9.51 15.40
CA LYS A 151 2.37 -10.08 16.73
C LYS A 151 3.01 -9.09 17.71
N GLN A 152 3.93 -8.25 17.25
CA GLN A 152 4.69 -7.34 18.12
C GLN A 152 4.05 -5.95 18.25
N TYR A 153 3.47 -5.46 17.15
CA TYR A 153 3.07 -4.07 16.95
C TYR A 153 1.63 -3.94 16.44
N GLY A 154 0.84 -5.02 16.45
CA GLY A 154 -0.57 -5.01 16.02
C GLY A 154 -1.46 -4.07 16.83
N LYS A 155 -1.04 -3.66 18.03
CA LYS A 155 -1.66 -2.58 18.79
C LYS A 155 -0.88 -1.28 18.60
N SER A 156 -1.37 -0.43 17.71
CA SER A 156 -0.78 0.88 17.44
C SER A 156 -0.79 1.79 18.69
N PRO A 157 0.25 2.61 18.91
CA PRO A 157 0.20 3.70 19.87
C PRO A 157 -0.65 4.89 19.40
N ALA A 158 -1.01 4.93 18.11
CA ALA A 158 -1.86 5.93 17.48
C ALA A 158 -3.20 5.29 17.04
N ASP A 159 -3.82 5.74 15.96
CA ASP A 159 -5.00 5.08 15.37
C ASP A 159 -4.58 3.96 14.41
N ILE A 160 -3.41 4.10 13.79
CA ILE A 160 -2.79 3.07 12.95
C ILE A 160 -1.27 3.21 12.93
N THR A 161 -0.58 2.08 12.85
CA THR A 161 0.86 2.01 12.57
C THR A 161 1.09 1.71 11.09
N VAL A 162 1.92 2.51 10.44
CA VAL A 162 2.40 2.27 9.08
C VAL A 162 3.85 1.82 9.17
N ALA A 163 4.10 0.52 8.96
CA ALA A 163 5.44 -0.03 8.89
C ALA A 163 6.00 0.11 7.46
N VAL A 164 7.14 0.77 7.33
CA VAL A 164 7.78 1.07 6.05
C VAL A 164 9.12 0.36 5.99
N THR A 165 9.30 -0.48 4.98
CA THR A 165 10.58 -1.14 4.71
C THR A 165 11.27 -0.54 3.48
N GLY A 166 12.60 -0.42 3.55
CA GLY A 166 13.44 -0.08 2.39
C GLY A 166 13.69 -1.26 1.44
N LEU A 167 13.25 -2.47 1.80
CA LEU A 167 13.39 -3.67 0.97
C LEU A 167 12.17 -3.85 0.07
N ILE A 168 12.36 -4.55 -1.05
CA ILE A 168 11.23 -5.01 -1.85
C ILE A 168 10.53 -6.14 -1.11
N LEU A 169 9.21 -6.03 -1.03
CA LEU A 169 8.32 -7.02 -0.47
C LEU A 169 7.99 -8.11 -1.51
N ALA A 170 8.14 -9.37 -1.10
CA ALA A 170 7.77 -10.52 -1.90
C ALA A 170 7.44 -11.72 -1.00
N ASP A 171 6.59 -12.64 -1.46
CA ASP A 171 6.36 -13.91 -0.77
C ASP A 171 7.40 -14.97 -1.20
N ALA A 172 8.07 -15.57 -0.22
CA ALA A 172 9.04 -16.64 -0.47
C ALA A 172 8.32 -17.97 -0.74
N TYR A 173 8.30 -18.44 -1.98
CA TYR A 173 7.80 -19.77 -2.36
C TYR A 173 8.68 -20.43 -3.44
N GLU A 174 8.53 -21.75 -3.61
CA GLU A 174 9.27 -22.50 -4.62
C GLU A 174 8.87 -22.10 -6.05
N GLY A 175 9.84 -21.69 -6.88
CA GLY A 175 9.58 -21.20 -8.23
C GLY A 175 9.34 -19.69 -8.31
N PHE A 176 9.99 -18.92 -7.43
CA PHE A 176 9.96 -17.46 -7.37
C PHE A 176 9.99 -16.80 -8.75
N THR A 177 8.89 -16.15 -9.11
CA THR A 177 8.80 -15.26 -10.29
C THR A 177 8.19 -13.92 -9.88
N PHE A 178 8.47 -12.86 -10.66
CA PHE A 178 7.96 -11.51 -10.35
C PHE A 178 6.46 -11.49 -10.10
N ASP A 179 5.70 -11.93 -11.11
CA ASP A 179 4.25 -11.72 -11.16
C ASP A 179 3.53 -12.50 -10.07
N ASP A 180 4.12 -13.60 -9.61
CA ASP A 180 3.54 -14.48 -8.61
C ASP A 180 4.05 -14.18 -7.18
N ALA A 181 5.25 -13.61 -7.01
CA ALA A 181 5.84 -13.32 -5.69
C ALA A 181 5.71 -11.88 -5.21
N ARG A 182 5.51 -10.93 -6.11
CA ARG A 182 5.54 -9.51 -5.77
C ARG A 182 4.37 -9.10 -4.86
N VAL A 183 4.71 -8.47 -3.74
CA VAL A 183 3.73 -7.84 -2.82
C VAL A 183 4.14 -6.40 -2.63
N GLN A 184 3.27 -5.41 -2.83
CA GLN A 184 3.65 -3.98 -2.70
C GLN A 184 3.29 -3.38 -1.33
N GLY A 185 2.40 -4.04 -0.61
CA GLY A 185 1.91 -3.62 0.68
C GLY A 185 0.99 -4.70 1.26
N GLN A 186 0.68 -4.57 2.54
CA GLN A 186 -0.24 -5.46 3.21
C GLN A 186 -0.96 -4.77 4.37
N ALA A 187 -2.29 -4.79 4.33
CA ALA A 187 -3.15 -4.31 5.40
C ALA A 187 -4.30 -5.28 5.68
N ARG A 188 -4.75 -5.33 6.94
CA ARG A 188 -6.06 -5.93 7.27
C ARG A 188 -7.18 -4.93 6.97
N ILE A 189 -8.26 -5.45 6.42
CA ILE A 189 -9.49 -4.69 6.20
C ILE A 189 -10.04 -4.21 7.55
N GLY A 190 -10.19 -2.89 7.72
CA GLY A 190 -10.67 -2.27 8.96
C GLY A 190 -9.67 -2.25 10.11
N GLY A 191 -8.38 -2.05 9.81
CA GLY A 191 -7.31 -1.93 10.80
C GLY A 191 -7.35 -0.65 11.63
N VAL A 192 -7.86 0.48 11.12
CA VAL A 192 -7.86 1.76 11.86
C VAL A 192 -8.61 1.62 13.19
N CYS A 193 -7.96 2.03 14.29
CA CYS A 193 -8.43 1.91 15.68
C CYS A 193 -8.73 0.49 16.16
N ASN A 194 -8.33 -0.54 15.42
CA ASN A 194 -8.49 -1.91 15.88
C ASN A 194 -7.52 -2.24 17.03
N VAL A 195 -8.04 -2.86 18.09
CA VAL A 195 -7.27 -3.16 19.30
C VAL A 195 -6.17 -4.21 19.12
N ASN A 196 -6.25 -5.04 18.07
CA ASN A 196 -5.37 -6.17 17.84
C ASN A 196 -4.57 -6.08 16.53
N TYR A 197 -5.05 -5.33 15.54
CA TYR A 197 -4.47 -5.31 14.19
C TYR A 197 -4.47 -3.93 13.54
N SER A 198 -4.22 -2.87 14.31
CA SER A 198 -4.06 -1.49 13.84
C SER A 198 -2.69 -1.24 13.22
N ILE A 199 -2.29 -2.08 12.28
CA ILE A 199 -1.02 -1.97 11.57
C ILE A 199 -1.19 -2.33 10.10
N LEU A 200 -0.44 -1.65 9.24
CA LEU A 200 -0.22 -2.02 7.85
C LEU A 200 1.26 -1.94 7.52
N MET A 201 1.66 -2.55 6.41
CA MET A 201 3.04 -2.55 5.91
C MET A 201 3.07 -2.10 4.46
N VAL A 202 4.07 -1.29 4.10
CA VAL A 202 4.37 -0.88 2.73
C VAL A 202 5.87 -0.88 2.51
N GLU A 203 6.31 -1.08 1.27
CA GLU A 203 7.67 -0.80 0.87
C GLU A 203 7.83 0.65 0.39
N ASP A 204 9.05 1.15 0.44
CA ASP A 204 9.42 2.44 -0.13
C ASP A 204 10.89 2.42 -0.53
N VAL A 205 11.20 2.95 -1.72
CA VAL A 205 12.58 3.33 -2.03
C VAL A 205 12.82 4.70 -1.37
N PRO A 206 13.68 4.82 -0.35
CA PRO A 206 13.88 6.07 0.37
C PRO A 206 14.22 7.22 -0.59
N MET A 207 13.71 8.41 -0.30
CA MET A 207 13.84 9.63 -1.11
C MET A 207 13.09 9.61 -2.46
N SER A 208 12.48 8.49 -2.85
CA SER A 208 11.73 8.40 -4.10
C SER A 208 10.26 8.82 -3.99
N PHE A 209 9.69 8.91 -2.79
CA PHE A 209 8.23 9.07 -2.59
C PHE A 209 7.38 7.96 -3.24
N GLY A 210 8.00 6.81 -3.56
CA GLY A 210 7.33 5.68 -4.21
C GLY A 210 6.12 5.17 -3.43
N MET A 211 6.22 5.15 -2.10
CA MET A 211 5.09 4.71 -1.24
C MET A 211 3.84 5.59 -1.35
N VAL A 212 3.91 6.80 -1.93
CA VAL A 212 2.70 7.62 -2.18
C VAL A 212 1.72 6.92 -3.12
N ASN A 213 2.21 6.02 -3.99
CA ASN A 213 1.34 5.21 -4.86
C ASN A 213 0.69 4.01 -4.15
N LEU A 214 1.28 3.56 -3.04
CA LEU A 214 0.93 2.29 -2.38
C LEU A 214 0.15 2.54 -1.09
N LEU A 215 0.61 3.49 -0.30
CA LEU A 215 0.07 3.79 1.02
C LEU A 215 -1.42 4.19 1.00
N PRO A 216 -1.94 4.96 0.02
CA PRO A 216 -3.38 5.20 -0.08
C PRO A 216 -4.21 3.93 -0.30
N HIS A 217 -3.67 2.94 -1.02
CA HIS A 217 -4.34 1.65 -1.21
C HIS A 217 -4.45 0.89 0.11
N GLU A 218 -3.32 0.73 0.82
CA GLU A 218 -3.27 0.01 2.09
C GLU A 218 -4.07 0.71 3.20
N LEU A 219 -4.03 2.05 3.25
CA LEU A 219 -4.88 2.83 4.15
C LEU A 219 -6.36 2.71 3.77
N GLY A 220 -6.70 2.59 2.48
CA GLY A 220 -8.05 2.30 2.02
C GLY A 220 -8.56 0.97 2.56
N HIS A 221 -7.73 -0.08 2.53
CA HIS A 221 -8.01 -1.33 3.22
C HIS A 221 -8.18 -1.14 4.73
N ALA A 222 -7.25 -0.45 5.39
CA ALA A 222 -7.33 -0.22 6.82
C ALA A 222 -8.57 0.60 7.24
N LEU A 223 -9.11 1.43 6.33
CA LEU A 223 -10.37 2.17 6.46
C LEU A 223 -11.58 1.37 5.99
N GLY A 224 -11.40 0.10 5.64
CA GLY A 224 -12.48 -0.85 5.41
C GLY A 224 -12.96 -0.99 3.97
N ALA A 225 -12.27 -0.38 2.99
CA ALA A 225 -12.54 -0.64 1.58
C ALA A 225 -11.94 -1.99 1.16
N PRO A 226 -12.71 -2.92 0.58
CA PRO A 226 -12.13 -4.02 -0.18
C PRO A 226 -11.63 -3.51 -1.54
N HIS A 227 -10.95 -4.36 -2.31
CA HIS A 227 -10.66 -4.04 -3.71
C HIS A 227 -11.96 -3.71 -4.48
N ASP A 228 -11.86 -2.79 -5.44
CA ASP A 228 -12.96 -2.49 -6.36
C ASP A 228 -13.44 -3.77 -7.07
N GLY A 229 -14.75 -3.89 -7.27
CA GLY A 229 -15.38 -5.13 -7.72
C GLY A 229 -15.85 -6.06 -6.59
N LYS A 230 -15.30 -5.95 -5.38
CA LYS A 230 -15.68 -6.76 -4.22
C LYS A 230 -16.70 -6.03 -3.33
N ILE A 231 -17.35 -6.80 -2.44
CA ILE A 231 -18.31 -6.28 -1.46
C ILE A 231 -17.95 -6.85 -0.09
N TYR A 232 -17.89 -5.97 0.91
CA TYR A 232 -17.74 -6.30 2.32
C TYR A 232 -18.87 -5.70 3.16
N LYS A 233 -19.33 -6.37 4.21
CA LYS A 233 -20.48 -5.91 5.01
C LYS A 233 -20.04 -5.51 6.42
N TRP A 234 -19.89 -4.20 6.63
CA TRP A 234 -19.58 -3.62 7.94
C TRP A 234 -20.81 -3.41 8.82
N ASN A 235 -21.93 -3.06 8.20
CA ASN A 235 -23.18 -2.87 8.91
C ASN A 235 -24.37 -3.25 8.00
N THR A 236 -25.54 -3.49 8.60
CA THR A 236 -26.75 -3.89 7.87
C THR A 236 -27.49 -2.72 7.22
N TYR A 237 -27.13 -1.48 7.54
CA TYR A 237 -27.92 -0.27 7.25
C TYR A 237 -27.30 0.64 6.18
N LEU A 238 -26.03 0.43 5.85
CA LEU A 238 -25.24 1.06 4.82
C LEU A 238 -24.55 -0.03 3.98
N PRO A 239 -25.30 -0.96 3.37
CA PRO A 239 -24.72 -1.74 2.28
C PRO A 239 -24.27 -0.77 1.17
N PRO A 240 -23.27 -1.13 0.37
CA PRO A 240 -22.91 -0.33 -0.80
C PRO A 240 -24.15 -0.07 -1.64
N ARG A 241 -24.45 1.21 -1.88
CA ARG A 241 -25.61 1.64 -2.65
C ARG A 241 -25.38 1.35 -4.13
N ASN A 242 -24.13 1.42 -4.56
CA ASN A 242 -23.73 1.07 -5.90
C ASN A 242 -23.57 -0.44 -6.07
N ASN A 243 -23.85 -0.95 -7.27
CA ASN A 243 -23.49 -2.32 -7.62
C ASN A 243 -21.97 -2.40 -7.83
N CYS A 244 -21.23 -2.53 -6.73
CA CYS A 244 -19.77 -2.48 -6.73
C CYS A 244 -19.11 -3.60 -7.54
N ARG A 245 -19.85 -4.64 -7.91
CA ARG A 245 -19.39 -5.71 -8.82
C ARG A 245 -19.31 -5.26 -10.29
N LYS A 246 -19.86 -4.09 -10.63
CA LYS A 246 -19.86 -3.53 -12.00
C LYS A 246 -18.79 -2.47 -12.22
N VAL A 247 -17.97 -2.14 -11.22
CA VAL A 247 -16.84 -1.23 -11.42
C VAL A 247 -15.93 -1.84 -12.50
N SER A 248 -15.60 -1.05 -13.53
CA SER A 248 -14.81 -1.53 -14.65
C SER A 248 -13.39 -1.83 -14.21
N ASN A 249 -12.83 -2.96 -14.66
CA ASN A 249 -11.40 -3.28 -14.47
C ASN A 249 -10.48 -2.39 -15.33
N THR A 250 -11.04 -1.45 -16.10
CA THR A 250 -10.27 -0.46 -16.88
C THR A 250 -10.06 0.84 -16.12
N ASP A 251 -10.79 1.06 -15.04
CA ASP A 251 -10.63 2.26 -14.24
C ASP A 251 -9.53 2.02 -13.20
N HIS A 252 -8.38 2.68 -13.37
CA HIS A 252 -7.27 2.63 -12.41
C HIS A 252 -7.61 3.48 -11.18
N PHE A 253 -8.58 3.03 -10.38
CA PHE A 253 -8.88 3.59 -9.06
C PHE A 253 -7.85 3.10 -8.04
N ILE A 254 -7.70 3.83 -6.93
CA ILE A 254 -6.73 3.49 -5.88
C ILE A 254 -6.92 2.05 -5.38
N MET A 255 -8.16 1.57 -5.21
CA MET A 255 -8.44 0.20 -4.73
C MET A 255 -8.52 -0.85 -5.84
N HIS A 256 -7.97 -0.58 -7.02
CA HIS A 256 -7.93 -1.56 -8.10
C HIS A 256 -7.04 -2.78 -7.70
N PRO A 257 -7.47 -4.03 -7.94
CA PRO A 257 -6.86 -5.22 -7.34
C PRO A 257 -5.49 -5.65 -7.87
N SER A 258 -5.05 -5.10 -9.01
CA SER A 258 -3.84 -5.57 -9.73
C SER A 258 -2.99 -4.42 -10.24
N GLU A 259 -3.62 -3.32 -10.64
CA GLU A 259 -2.96 -2.09 -11.05
C GLU A 259 -3.56 -0.91 -10.27
N PRO A 260 -3.17 -0.71 -9.00
CA PRO A 260 -3.65 0.40 -8.19
C PRO A 260 -3.45 1.74 -8.91
N GLY A 261 -4.50 2.55 -8.96
CA GLY A 261 -4.41 3.93 -9.38
C GLY A 261 -3.74 4.80 -8.33
N ASN A 262 -3.38 6.03 -8.71
CA ASN A 262 -2.76 7.01 -7.79
C ASN A 262 -3.51 8.36 -7.73
N GLN A 263 -4.77 8.40 -8.19
CA GLN A 263 -5.51 9.67 -8.31
C GLN A 263 -6.75 9.72 -7.42
N LYS A 264 -7.65 8.74 -7.53
CA LYS A 264 -8.95 8.81 -6.86
C LYS A 264 -9.48 7.44 -6.44
N PHE A 265 -10.29 7.46 -5.40
CA PHE A 265 -11.10 6.33 -4.97
C PHE A 265 -12.38 6.23 -5.81
N SER A 266 -12.84 5.00 -6.06
CA SER A 266 -14.17 4.78 -6.61
C SER A 266 -15.26 5.18 -5.59
N ASN A 267 -16.49 5.39 -6.06
CA ASN A 267 -17.62 5.61 -5.16
C ASN A 267 -17.88 4.39 -4.24
N CYS A 268 -17.56 3.19 -4.70
CA CYS A 268 -17.70 1.97 -3.90
C CYS A 268 -16.71 1.93 -2.74
N SER A 269 -15.45 2.27 -3.01
CA SER A 269 -14.43 2.39 -1.98
C SER A 269 -14.83 3.43 -0.93
N LYS A 270 -15.30 4.60 -1.37
CA LYS A 270 -15.79 5.67 -0.48
C LYS A 270 -16.97 5.20 0.39
N GLU A 271 -17.96 4.53 -0.18
CA GLU A 271 -19.10 3.97 0.57
C GLU A 271 -18.68 2.92 1.60
N HIS A 272 -17.73 2.05 1.27
CA HIS A 272 -17.19 1.07 2.22
C HIS A 272 -16.45 1.74 3.37
N MET A 273 -15.64 2.77 3.09
CA MET A 273 -14.96 3.55 4.12
C MET A 273 -15.96 4.23 5.05
N THR A 274 -16.97 4.92 4.52
CA THR A 274 -18.07 5.50 5.31
C THR A 274 -18.75 4.44 6.17
N ALA A 275 -19.09 3.28 5.60
CA ALA A 275 -19.77 2.21 6.33
C ALA A 275 -18.91 1.67 7.48
N PHE A 276 -17.61 1.46 7.27
CA PHE A 276 -16.66 1.06 8.31
C PHE A 276 -16.54 2.14 9.40
N ILE A 277 -16.29 3.38 9.03
CA ILE A 277 -16.10 4.50 9.97
C ILE A 277 -17.33 4.66 10.88
N SER A 278 -18.54 4.42 10.36
CA SER A 278 -19.78 4.46 11.16
C SER A 278 -19.86 3.42 12.28
N THR A 279 -18.98 2.41 12.26
CA THR A 279 -18.90 1.35 13.27
C THR A 279 -17.83 1.62 14.33
N LEU A 280 -16.96 2.60 14.11
CA LEU A 280 -15.88 2.94 15.03
C LEU A 280 -16.45 3.51 16.34
N SER A 281 -15.74 3.22 17.43
CA SER A 281 -16.07 3.78 18.74
C SER A 281 -15.78 5.28 18.78
N THR A 282 -16.46 6.02 19.66
CA THR A 282 -16.25 7.47 19.80
C THR A 282 -14.81 7.83 20.16
N SER A 283 -14.12 6.97 20.89
CA SER A 283 -12.70 7.16 21.25
C SER A 283 -11.75 7.18 20.05
N CYS A 284 -12.16 6.60 18.92
CA CYS A 284 -11.37 6.67 17.67
C CYS A 284 -11.46 8.05 16.99
N PHE A 285 -12.45 8.86 17.34
CA PHE A 285 -12.60 10.23 16.81
C PHE A 285 -11.92 11.27 17.70
N GLU A 286 -11.36 10.85 18.84
CA GLU A 286 -10.68 11.73 19.79
C GLU A 286 -9.18 11.76 19.48
N LEU A 287 -8.65 12.95 19.20
CA LEU A 287 -7.21 13.15 19.00
C LEU A 287 -6.45 12.89 20.30
N LYS A 288 -5.43 12.02 20.26
CA LYS A 288 -4.55 11.74 21.40
C LYS A 288 -3.38 12.74 21.44
N THR A 289 -2.98 13.28 20.28
CA THR A 289 -1.92 14.26 20.16
C THR A 289 -2.33 15.61 20.76
N LYS A 290 -1.39 16.23 21.46
CA LYS A 290 -1.60 17.55 22.12
C LYS A 290 -0.78 18.66 21.48
N ARG A 291 0.13 18.32 20.57
CA ARG A 291 1.09 19.25 19.98
C ARG A 291 1.02 19.20 18.46
N ASN A 292 0.83 20.36 17.86
CA ASN A 292 0.91 20.53 16.43
C ASN A 292 2.36 20.84 16.03
N CYS A 293 2.86 20.10 15.06
CA CYS A 293 4.13 20.36 14.41
C CYS A 293 3.83 20.75 12.97
N THR A 294 4.56 21.73 12.45
CA THR A 294 4.42 22.18 11.06
C THR A 294 5.77 22.12 10.38
N THR A 295 5.76 21.80 9.10
CA THR A 295 6.90 21.92 8.20
C THR A 295 6.42 22.67 6.97
N GLU A 296 7.27 23.52 6.40
CA GLU A 296 6.95 24.27 5.18
C GLU A 296 7.89 23.81 4.07
N VAL A 297 7.30 23.35 2.97
CA VAL A 297 8.02 22.99 1.74
C VAL A 297 7.22 23.59 0.59
N LYS A 298 7.91 24.28 -0.30
CA LYS A 298 7.28 25.14 -1.32
C LYS A 298 7.07 24.46 -2.66
N GLU A 299 7.74 23.34 -2.88
CA GLU A 299 7.75 22.61 -4.14
C GLU A 299 7.35 21.16 -3.91
N LEU A 300 6.71 20.55 -4.90
CA LEU A 300 6.41 19.13 -4.87
C LEU A 300 7.71 18.31 -5.04
N PRO A 301 7.80 17.10 -4.49
CA PRO A 301 9.06 16.36 -4.47
C PRO A 301 9.67 16.05 -5.84
N GLY A 302 8.84 15.95 -6.89
CA GLY A 302 9.28 15.69 -8.25
C GLY A 302 10.14 16.81 -8.85
N VAL A 303 9.99 18.06 -8.37
CA VAL A 303 10.73 19.23 -8.91
C VAL A 303 12.24 19.10 -8.68
N SER A 304 12.65 18.51 -7.55
CA SER A 304 14.06 18.41 -7.14
C SER A 304 14.56 16.96 -7.10
N ILE A 305 13.88 16.07 -7.81
CA ILE A 305 14.19 14.65 -7.75
C ILE A 305 15.47 14.28 -8.48
N ASN A 306 16.24 13.37 -7.89
CA ASN A 306 17.41 12.78 -8.53
C ASN A 306 17.11 11.32 -8.88
N LEU A 307 16.61 11.08 -10.09
CA LEU A 307 16.22 9.74 -10.56
C LEU A 307 17.41 8.76 -10.58
N THR A 308 18.60 9.23 -10.94
CA THR A 308 19.83 8.40 -10.88
C THR A 308 20.11 7.94 -9.44
N LYS A 309 19.96 8.83 -8.46
CA LYS A 309 20.13 8.48 -7.05
C LYS A 309 19.04 7.51 -6.57
N ASN A 310 17.80 7.67 -7.03
CA ASN A 310 16.73 6.72 -6.73
C ASN A 310 17.07 5.33 -7.27
N CYS A 311 17.57 5.22 -8.51
CA CYS A 311 18.02 3.95 -9.06
C CYS A 311 19.16 3.32 -8.24
N GLN A 312 20.14 4.12 -7.83
CA GLN A 312 21.24 3.65 -6.95
C GLN A 312 20.74 3.10 -5.61
N ILE A 313 19.71 3.72 -5.02
CA ILE A 313 19.12 3.27 -3.75
C ILE A 313 18.25 2.03 -3.97
N ALA A 314 17.42 2.05 -5.01
CA ALA A 314 16.54 0.94 -5.35
C ALA A 314 17.31 -0.33 -5.74
N HIS A 315 18.51 -0.19 -6.30
CA HIS A 315 19.30 -1.30 -6.83
C HIS A 315 20.80 -1.09 -6.49
N PRO A 316 21.24 -1.39 -5.25
CA PRO A 316 22.59 -1.04 -4.80
C PRO A 316 23.70 -1.93 -5.40
N ASN A 317 23.36 -3.05 -6.05
CA ASN A 317 24.32 -4.07 -6.48
C ASN A 317 24.95 -3.81 -7.86
N PHE A 318 24.72 -2.64 -8.46
CA PHE A 318 25.22 -2.31 -9.79
C PHE A 318 26.08 -1.04 -9.78
N LEU A 319 27.02 -0.98 -10.73
CA LEU A 319 28.10 0.00 -10.77
C LEU A 319 27.72 1.33 -11.43
N GLU A 320 26.85 1.29 -12.43
CA GLU A 320 26.45 2.46 -13.22
C GLU A 320 24.95 2.48 -13.43
N TRP A 321 24.34 3.65 -13.36
CA TRP A 321 22.89 3.81 -13.51
C TRP A 321 22.53 4.83 -14.58
N LYS A 322 21.62 4.44 -15.46
CA LYS A 322 20.82 5.33 -16.30
C LYS A 322 19.35 5.14 -15.93
N TRP A 323 18.54 6.12 -16.27
CA TRP A 323 17.10 5.99 -16.21
C TRP A 323 16.50 6.27 -17.59
N GLU A 324 15.43 5.59 -17.91
CA GLU A 324 14.68 5.76 -19.15
C GLU A 324 13.23 6.08 -18.84
N PHE A 325 12.71 7.15 -19.43
CA PHE A 325 11.30 7.51 -19.30
C PHE A 325 10.45 6.60 -20.18
N THR A 326 9.48 5.91 -19.60
CA THR A 326 8.63 4.95 -20.31
C THR A 326 7.25 5.49 -20.65
N GLY A 327 6.96 6.73 -20.27
CA GLY A 327 5.64 7.36 -20.45
C GLY A 327 4.75 7.24 -19.22
N ASN A 328 3.58 7.91 -19.25
CA ASN A 328 2.57 7.84 -18.17
C ASN A 328 3.13 8.10 -16.76
N CYS A 329 4.05 9.06 -16.64
CA CYS A 329 4.74 9.40 -15.39
C CYS A 329 5.52 8.22 -14.78
N ARG A 330 6.13 7.38 -15.62
CA ARG A 330 6.96 6.25 -15.21
C ARG A 330 8.35 6.30 -15.81
N PHE A 331 9.29 5.69 -15.11
CA PHE A 331 10.67 5.50 -15.56
C PHE A 331 11.19 4.13 -15.16
N GLN A 332 12.21 3.64 -15.85
CA GLN A 332 12.93 2.41 -15.49
C GLN A 332 14.37 2.75 -15.14
N CYS A 333 14.92 2.01 -14.19
CA CYS A 333 16.34 2.02 -13.88
C CYS A 333 17.05 1.02 -14.77
N CYS A 334 18.11 1.45 -15.45
CA CYS A 334 18.86 0.64 -16.40
C CYS A 334 20.34 0.61 -16.03
N SER A 335 20.92 -0.58 -16.06
CA SER A 335 22.33 -0.80 -15.75
C SER A 335 22.92 -1.89 -16.64
N ARG A 336 24.24 -1.91 -16.74
CA ARG A 336 24.99 -3.01 -17.34
C ARG A 336 25.04 -4.16 -16.33
N LEU A 337 24.79 -5.38 -16.78
CA LEU A 337 24.85 -6.60 -15.96
C LEU A 337 26.22 -6.78 -15.28
N SER A 338 27.30 -6.35 -15.95
CA SER A 338 28.67 -6.33 -15.43
C SER A 338 29.53 -5.40 -16.28
N LEU A 339 30.69 -4.97 -15.77
CA LEU A 339 31.69 -4.23 -16.55
C LEU A 339 32.14 -5.00 -17.81
N ASN A 340 31.96 -6.32 -17.83
CA ASN A 340 32.37 -7.19 -18.93
C ASN A 340 31.28 -7.43 -19.98
N TYR A 341 30.06 -6.91 -19.77
CA TYR A 341 28.92 -7.05 -20.70
C TYR A 341 28.47 -5.66 -21.16
N ASP A 342 28.39 -5.45 -22.47
CA ASP A 342 27.93 -4.17 -23.06
C ASP A 342 26.39 -4.04 -23.10
N GLU A 343 25.68 -5.14 -22.86
CA GLU A 343 24.21 -5.15 -22.86
C GLU A 343 23.66 -4.43 -21.63
N VAL A 344 22.78 -3.46 -21.88
CA VAL A 344 22.06 -2.71 -20.86
C VAL A 344 20.73 -3.41 -20.60
N THR A 345 20.46 -3.70 -19.35
CA THR A 345 19.19 -4.28 -18.90
C THR A 345 18.49 -3.27 -18.00
N CYS A 346 17.20 -3.09 -18.25
CA CYS A 346 16.32 -2.24 -17.45
C CYS A 346 15.45 -3.09 -16.53
N GLY A 347 15.22 -2.57 -15.33
CA GLY A 347 14.40 -3.22 -14.33
C GLY A 347 12.93 -2.86 -14.43
N VAL A 348 12.27 -3.13 -13.30
CA VAL A 348 10.87 -2.78 -13.08
C VAL A 348 10.67 -1.27 -13.17
N GLU A 349 9.50 -0.86 -13.67
CA GLU A 349 9.09 0.53 -13.71
C GLU A 349 8.88 1.11 -12.30
N HIS A 350 9.29 2.35 -12.14
CA HIS A 350 9.02 3.20 -10.99
C HIS A 350 8.13 4.38 -11.40
N SER A 351 7.22 4.79 -10.53
CA SER A 351 6.44 6.01 -10.73
C SER A 351 7.30 7.24 -10.44
N LEU A 352 7.14 8.28 -11.26
CA LEU A 352 7.65 9.61 -10.95
C LEU A 352 6.85 10.23 -9.81
N PRO A 353 7.51 10.94 -8.88
CA PRO A 353 6.82 11.71 -7.85
C PRO A 353 6.08 12.91 -8.41
N ASP A 354 5.13 13.40 -7.62
CA ASP A 354 4.33 14.55 -7.97
C ASP A 354 5.20 15.77 -8.28
N GLY A 355 4.90 16.45 -9.39
CA GLY A 355 5.62 17.64 -9.85
C GLY A 355 6.93 17.37 -10.59
N ALA A 356 7.20 16.13 -11.01
CA ALA A 356 8.30 15.84 -11.94
C ALA A 356 7.88 16.22 -13.37
N ASP A 357 8.72 17.01 -14.05
CA ASP A 357 8.52 17.50 -15.43
C ASP A 357 9.36 16.72 -16.45
#